data_AF-A0A7X2HSA8-F1
#
_entry.id   AF-A0A7X2HSA8-F1
#
_cell.length_a   1.000
_cell.length_b   1.000
_cell.length_c   1.000
_cell.angle_alpha   90.00
_cell.angle_beta   90.00
_cell.angle_gamma   90.00
#
_symmetry.space_group_name_H-M   'P 1'
#
loop_
_entity.id
_entity.type
_entity.pdbx_description
1 polymer ?
#
loop_
_entity_poly.entity_id
_entity_poly.type
_entity_poly.pdbx_seq_one_letter_code
_entity_poly.pdbx_strand_id
1 'polypeptide(L)'
;MPSNALRAPRKKRRQPLDLDLVKTQYRRIAQGEYPALRTIADVARHFNTSARELHRLLGPHTKELSRTLAVRRSKAASQRREAKKRILEAEVPRAVHRLLTQSKHPTRRAIKRELATSGVTVDRGNDKLMWQLVRKALLETHVELSGSS
;
A
#
# COMPACT_ATOMS: atom_id res chain seq x y z
N MET A 1 9.21 -19.81 60.26
CA MET A 1 9.17 -18.94 59.06
C MET A 1 8.94 -19.82 57.82
N PRO A 2 7.74 -19.90 57.22
CA PRO A 2 7.59 -20.59 55.94
C PRO A 2 7.72 -19.60 54.77
N SER A 3 8.64 -19.90 53.86
CA SER A 3 8.92 -19.14 52.64
C SER A 3 7.74 -19.18 51.67
N ASN A 4 7.18 -18.00 51.39
CA ASN A 4 6.15 -17.80 50.37
C ASN A 4 6.80 -17.88 48.98
N ALA A 5 6.93 -19.09 48.43
CA ALA A 5 7.35 -19.29 47.06
C ALA A 5 6.26 -18.74 46.12
N LEU A 6 6.51 -17.55 45.55
CA LEU A 6 5.70 -16.93 44.52
C LEU A 6 5.45 -17.92 43.37
N ARG A 7 4.28 -18.56 43.36
CA ARG A 7 3.83 -19.39 42.24
C ARG A 7 3.70 -18.50 41.02
N ALA A 8 4.61 -18.67 40.05
CA ALA A 8 4.50 -18.04 38.75
C ALA A 8 3.11 -18.31 38.14
N PRO A 9 2.45 -17.32 37.50
CA PRO A 9 1.12 -17.48 36.95
C PRO A 9 1.12 -18.63 35.93
N ARG A 10 0.24 -19.62 36.16
CA ARG A 10 0.05 -20.77 35.25
C ARG A 10 -0.25 -20.24 33.85
N LYS A 11 0.57 -20.64 32.87
CA LYS A 11 0.36 -20.31 31.44
C LYS A 11 -1.09 -20.63 31.08
N LYS A 12 -1.85 -19.62 30.63
CA LYS A 12 -3.23 -19.80 30.11
C LYS A 12 -3.20 -20.97 29.11
N ARG A 13 -3.96 -22.03 29.40
CA ARG A 13 -4.17 -23.14 28.44
C ARG A 13 -4.80 -22.51 27.19
N ARG A 14 -4.08 -22.56 26.06
CA ARG A 14 -4.63 -22.13 24.78
C ARG A 14 -5.86 -23.00 24.50
N GLN A 15 -6.99 -22.37 24.19
CA GLN A 15 -8.17 -23.11 23.75
C GLN A 15 -7.80 -23.92 22.49
N PRO A 16 -8.28 -25.16 22.36
CA PRO A 16 -8.05 -25.94 21.16
C PRO A 16 -8.64 -25.19 19.97
N LEU A 17 -7.82 -25.00 18.94
CA LEU A 17 -8.23 -24.33 17.72
C LEU A 17 -9.15 -25.26 16.92
N ASP A 18 -10.39 -24.85 16.69
CA ASP A 18 -11.30 -25.57 15.81
C ASP A 18 -10.81 -25.45 14.36
N LEU A 19 -10.28 -26.55 13.83
CA LEU A 19 -9.64 -26.58 12.52
C LEU A 19 -10.63 -26.38 11.37
N ASP A 20 -11.88 -26.83 11.51
CA ASP A 20 -12.87 -26.74 10.44
C ASP A 20 -13.51 -25.34 10.38
N LEU A 21 -13.68 -24.72 11.54
CA LEU A 21 -14.02 -23.30 11.62
C LEU A 21 -12.92 -22.44 10.96
N VAL A 22 -11.65 -22.71 11.26
CA VAL A 22 -10.52 -21.96 10.66
C VAL A 22 -10.46 -22.14 9.15
N LYS A 23 -10.65 -23.36 8.63
CA LYS A 23 -10.72 -23.60 7.17
C LYS A 23 -11.87 -22.81 6.51
N THR A 24 -13.03 -22.77 7.15
CA THR A 24 -14.18 -22.01 6.65
C THR A 24 -13.85 -20.52 6.61
N GLN A 25 -13.24 -19.99 7.67
CA GLN A 25 -12.82 -18.60 7.72
C GLN A 25 -11.70 -18.29 6.70
N TYR A 26 -10.77 -19.21 6.45
CA TYR A 26 -9.75 -19.05 5.40
C TYR A 26 -10.38 -18.81 4.03
N ARG A 27 -11.46 -19.53 3.69
CA ARG A 27 -12.19 -19.33 2.44
C ARG A 27 -12.80 -17.93 2.37
N ARG A 28 -13.46 -17.48 3.44
CA ARG A 28 -14.03 -16.12 3.54
C ARG A 28 -12.97 -15.02 3.41
N ILE A 29 -11.80 -15.21 4.05
CA ILE A 29 -10.64 -14.32 3.92
C ILE A 29 -10.14 -14.31 2.48
N ALA A 30 -10.01 -15.49 1.86
CA ALA A 30 -9.60 -15.64 0.48
C ALA A 30 -10.61 -15.03 -0.52
N GLN A 31 -11.90 -14.98 -0.17
CA GLN A 31 -12.96 -14.31 -0.92
C GLN A 31 -12.97 -12.79 -0.69
N GLY A 32 -12.41 -12.30 0.41
CA GLY A 32 -12.22 -10.87 0.67
C GLY A 32 -13.23 -10.24 1.60
N GLU A 33 -13.98 -11.07 2.33
CA GLU A 33 -14.86 -10.62 3.41
C GLU A 33 -14.10 -9.88 4.53
N TYR A 34 -12.78 -10.10 4.62
CA TYR A 34 -11.90 -9.50 5.63
C TYR A 34 -10.78 -8.65 4.99
N PRO A 35 -11.06 -7.41 4.55
CA PRO A 35 -10.10 -6.57 3.83
C PRO A 35 -8.91 -6.09 4.70
N ALA A 36 -9.06 -6.12 6.02
CA ALA A 36 -8.00 -5.79 6.98
C ALA A 36 -6.95 -6.91 7.09
N LEU A 37 -7.30 -8.16 6.78
CA LEU A 37 -6.40 -9.31 6.90
C LEU A 37 -5.59 -9.48 5.61
N ARG A 38 -4.38 -8.92 5.60
CA ARG A 38 -3.53 -8.85 4.39
C ARG A 38 -2.39 -9.86 4.38
N THR A 39 -2.08 -10.45 5.54
CA THR A 39 -0.96 -11.39 5.72
C THR A 39 -1.36 -12.53 6.63
N ILE A 40 -0.62 -13.64 6.56
CA ILE A 40 -0.79 -14.76 7.51
C ILE A 40 -0.52 -14.31 8.95
N ALA A 41 0.31 -13.30 9.18
CA ALA A 41 0.51 -12.72 10.51
C ALA A 41 -0.75 -11.99 11.02
N ASP A 42 -1.52 -11.34 10.14
CA ASP A 42 -2.80 -10.72 10.51
C ASP A 42 -3.83 -11.80 10.84
N VAL A 43 -3.88 -12.86 10.02
CA VAL A 43 -4.75 -14.01 10.23
C VAL A 43 -4.41 -14.72 11.54
N ALA A 44 -3.13 -14.94 11.85
CA ALA A 44 -2.69 -15.53 13.10
C ALA A 44 -3.14 -14.70 14.31
N ARG A 45 -2.99 -13.37 14.24
CA ARG A 45 -3.49 -12.46 15.29
C ARG A 45 -5.00 -12.52 15.44
N HIS A 46 -5.74 -12.60 14.33
CA HIS A 46 -7.20 -12.74 14.34
C HIS A 46 -7.66 -14.00 15.10
N PHE A 47 -6.97 -15.12 14.90
CA PHE A 47 -7.23 -16.38 15.60
C PHE A 47 -6.56 -16.49 16.96
N ASN A 48 -5.94 -15.43 17.47
CA ASN A 48 -5.17 -15.43 18.72
C ASN A 48 -4.14 -16.57 18.79
N THR A 49 -3.47 -16.84 17.67
CA THR A 49 -2.49 -17.91 17.51
C THR A 49 -1.22 -17.40 16.85
N SER A 50 -0.25 -18.30 16.61
CA SER A 50 0.97 -17.98 15.88
C SER A 50 0.90 -18.47 14.43
N ALA A 51 1.55 -17.74 13.51
CA ALA A 51 1.66 -18.17 12.12
C ALA A 51 2.33 -19.55 12.01
N ARG A 52 3.32 -19.84 12.87
CA ARG A 52 3.98 -21.16 12.95
C ARG A 52 2.98 -22.27 13.28
N GLU A 53 2.07 -22.01 14.21
CA GLU A 53 1.04 -22.97 14.62
C GLU A 53 0.00 -23.20 13.52
N LEU A 54 -0.42 -22.14 12.81
CA LEU A 54 -1.25 -22.28 11.61
C LEU A 54 -0.56 -23.09 10.51
N HIS A 55 0.73 -22.85 10.26
CA HIS A 55 1.50 -23.65 9.30
C HIS A 55 1.66 -25.11 9.73
N ARG A 56 1.76 -25.38 11.04
CA ARG A 56 1.84 -26.75 11.58
C ARG A 56 0.52 -27.50 11.43
N LEU A 57 -0.60 -26.85 11.76
CA LEU A 57 -1.92 -27.48 11.81
C LEU A 57 -2.61 -27.52 10.44
N LEU A 58 -2.41 -26.50 9.62
CA LEU A 58 -3.12 -26.28 8.36
C LEU A 58 -2.14 -25.97 7.22
N GLY A 59 -0.99 -26.64 7.18
CA GLY A 59 0.14 -26.33 6.29
C GLY A 59 -0.24 -26.03 4.84
N PRO A 60 -0.89 -26.96 4.11
CA PRO A 60 -1.30 -26.73 2.72
C PRO A 60 -2.26 -25.54 2.56
N HIS A 61 -3.28 -25.45 3.42
CA HIS A 61 -4.31 -24.40 3.36
C HIS A 61 -3.73 -23.02 3.69
N THR A 62 -2.78 -22.96 4.64
CA THR A 62 -2.10 -21.72 5.02
C THR A 62 -1.16 -21.24 3.91
N LYS A 63 -0.48 -22.17 3.21
CA LYS A 63 0.33 -21.83 2.03
C LYS A 63 -0.53 -21.27 0.90
N GLU A 64 -1.67 -21.90 0.63
CA GLU A 64 -2.61 -21.44 -0.39
C GLU A 64 -3.15 -20.04 -0.06
N LEU A 65 -3.66 -19.84 1.16
CA LEU A 65 -4.14 -18.54 1.61
C LEU A 65 -3.05 -17.46 1.50
N SER A 66 -1.81 -17.79 1.88
CA SER A 66 -0.68 -16.86 1.78
C SER A 66 -0.43 -16.41 0.34
N ARG A 67 -0.55 -17.32 -0.64
CA ARG A 67 -0.42 -16.98 -2.07
C ARG A 67 -1.54 -16.05 -2.51
N THR A 68 -2.78 -16.36 -2.15
CA THR A 68 -3.95 -15.54 -2.48
C THR A 68 -3.82 -14.12 -1.92
N LEU A 69 -3.41 -13.99 -0.65
CA LEU A 69 -3.17 -12.70 -0.01
C LEU A 69 -2.02 -11.93 -0.68
N ALA A 70 -0.94 -12.61 -1.09
CA ALA A 70 0.17 -11.99 -1.81
C ALA A 70 -0.27 -11.45 -3.18
N VAL A 71 -1.02 -12.23 -3.95
CA VAL A 71 -1.58 -11.79 -5.25
C VAL A 71 -2.46 -10.56 -5.08
N ARG A 72 -3.36 -10.57 -4.08
CA ARG A 72 -4.23 -9.42 -3.78
C ARG A 72 -3.45 -8.17 -3.40
N ARG A 73 -2.43 -8.31 -2.55
CA ARG A 73 -1.55 -7.18 -2.18
C ARG A 73 -0.81 -6.63 -3.39
N SER A 74 -0.32 -7.50 -4.28
CA SER A 74 0.33 -7.09 -5.52
C SER A 74 -0.62 -6.32 -6.43
N LYS A 75 -1.84 -6.85 -6.66
CA LYS A 75 -2.88 -6.17 -7.43
C LYS A 75 -3.24 -4.81 -6.84
N ALA A 76 -3.45 -4.73 -5.53
CA ALA A 76 -3.75 -3.47 -4.83
C ALA A 76 -2.58 -2.47 -4.94
N ALA A 77 -1.33 -2.94 -4.84
CA ALA A 77 -0.15 -2.10 -5.03
C ALA A 77 -0.07 -1.58 -6.47
N SER A 78 -0.37 -2.41 -7.46
CA SER A 78 -0.41 -2.02 -8.88
C SER A 78 -1.49 -0.97 -9.13
N GLN A 79 -2.71 -1.19 -8.63
CA GLN A 79 -3.81 -0.23 -8.75
C GLN A 79 -3.47 1.11 -8.09
N ARG A 80 -2.83 1.11 -6.92
CA ARG A 80 -2.36 2.35 -6.27
C ARG A 80 -1.30 3.07 -7.09
N ARG A 81 -0.34 2.34 -7.67
CA ARG A 81 0.68 2.93 -8.56
C ARG A 81 0.03 3.55 -9.79
N GLU A 82 -0.93 2.86 -10.40
CA GLU A 82 -1.65 3.37 -11.56
C GLU A 82 -2.50 4.59 -11.22
N ALA A 83 -3.25 4.57 -10.11
CA ALA A 83 -4.01 5.71 -9.63
C ALA A 83 -3.08 6.92 -9.36
N LYS A 84 -1.92 6.69 -8.74
CA LYS A 84 -0.93 7.75 -8.50
C LYS A 84 -0.37 8.30 -9.80
N LYS A 85 -0.09 7.43 -10.79
CA LYS A 85 0.35 7.84 -12.13
C LYS A 85 -0.69 8.75 -12.78
N ARG A 86 -1.97 8.37 -12.78
CA ARG A 86 -3.07 9.19 -13.34
C ARG A 86 -3.19 10.56 -12.65
N ILE A 87 -3.06 10.60 -11.32
CA ILE A 87 -3.04 11.86 -10.56
C ILE A 87 -1.88 12.74 -11.00
N LEU A 88 -0.67 12.17 -11.15
CA LEU A 88 0.50 12.93 -11.61
C LEU A 88 0.33 13.41 -13.06
N GLU A 89 -0.22 12.59 -13.94
CA GLU A 89 -0.51 12.96 -15.33
C GLU A 89 -1.47 14.15 -15.42
N ALA A 90 -2.43 14.26 -14.50
CA ALA A 90 -3.35 15.41 -14.45
C ALA A 90 -2.73 16.65 -13.78
N GLU A 91 -2.03 16.48 -12.65
CA GLU A 91 -1.60 17.59 -11.81
C GLU A 91 -0.24 18.18 -12.21
N VAL A 92 0.66 17.40 -12.82
CA VAL A 92 1.97 17.91 -13.24
C VAL A 92 1.85 19.00 -14.32
N PRO A 93 1.08 18.83 -15.41
CA PRO A 93 0.90 19.89 -16.40
C PRO A 93 0.26 21.15 -15.79
N ARG A 94 -0.73 20.98 -14.91
CA ARG A 94 -1.37 22.10 -14.18
C ARG A 94 -0.36 22.86 -13.33
N ALA A 95 0.49 22.16 -12.59
CA ALA A 95 1.55 22.76 -11.79
C ALA A 95 2.57 23.52 -12.67
N VAL A 96 2.96 22.95 -13.82
CA VAL A 96 3.84 23.64 -14.78
C VAL A 96 3.18 24.91 -15.30
N HIS A 97 1.92 24.84 -15.75
CA HIS A 97 1.20 26.00 -16.26
C HIS A 97 1.02 27.10 -15.20
N ARG A 98 0.70 26.74 -13.94
CA ARG A 98 0.65 27.69 -12.82
C ARG A 98 2.00 28.38 -12.56
N LEU A 99 3.11 27.65 -12.69
CA LEU A 99 4.44 28.25 -12.53
C LEU A 99 4.78 29.20 -13.68
N LEU A 100 4.49 28.80 -14.92
CA LEU A 100 4.77 29.62 -16.11
C LEU A 100 3.93 30.91 -16.13
N THR A 101 2.65 30.83 -15.78
CA THR A 101 1.76 32.02 -15.67
C THR A 101 2.21 32.99 -14.58
N GLN A 102 2.93 32.51 -13.56
CA GLN A 102 3.57 33.35 -12.53
C GLN A 102 4.98 33.81 -12.90
N SER A 103 5.42 33.58 -14.15
CA SER A 103 6.78 33.85 -14.63
C SER A 103 7.88 33.15 -13.80
N LYS A 104 7.55 32.01 -13.16
CA LYS A 104 8.48 31.21 -12.36
C LYS A 104 9.03 30.05 -13.19
N HIS A 105 10.32 29.77 -13.03
CA HIS A 105 10.93 28.62 -13.67
C HIS A 105 10.47 27.29 -13.03
N PRO A 106 10.01 26.30 -13.83
CA PRO A 106 9.54 25.01 -13.36
C PRO A 106 10.69 24.08 -12.99
N THR A 107 11.38 24.40 -11.89
CA THR A 107 12.41 23.54 -11.30
C THR A 107 11.78 22.36 -10.55
N ARG A 108 12.55 21.29 -10.32
CA ARG A 108 12.11 20.12 -9.53
C ARG A 108 11.44 20.52 -8.21
N ARG A 109 12.07 21.46 -7.51
CA ARG A 109 11.66 21.90 -6.18
C ARG A 109 10.40 22.74 -6.26
N ALA A 110 10.28 23.61 -7.27
CA ALA A 110 9.08 24.41 -7.50
C ALA A 110 7.87 23.53 -7.81
N ILE A 111 8.01 22.57 -8.74
CA ILE A 111 6.92 21.67 -9.11
C ILE A 111 6.48 20.80 -7.92
N LYS A 112 7.42 20.24 -7.16
CA LYS A 112 7.06 19.46 -5.96
C LYS A 112 6.33 20.28 -4.91
N ARG A 113 6.72 21.55 -4.72
CA ARG A 113 6.00 22.46 -3.82
C ARG A 113 4.60 22.73 -4.32
N GLU A 114 4.46 23.01 -5.61
CA GLU A 114 3.16 23.29 -6.23
C GLU A 114 2.21 22.09 -6.16
N LEU A 115 2.72 20.88 -6.42
CA LEU A 115 1.96 19.64 -6.26
C LEU A 115 1.57 19.40 -4.80
N ALA A 116 2.44 19.70 -3.84
CA ALA A 116 2.15 19.57 -2.42
C ALA A 116 1.01 20.52 -1.98
N THR A 117 0.94 21.74 -2.54
CA THR A 117 -0.19 22.66 -2.33
C THR A 117 -1.51 22.05 -2.81
N SER A 118 -1.48 21.22 -3.86
CA SER A 118 -2.64 20.45 -4.35
C SER A 118 -2.82 19.09 -3.66
N GLY A 119 -2.11 18.83 -2.56
CA GLY A 119 -2.19 17.57 -1.81
C GLY A 119 -1.50 16.37 -2.47
N VAL A 120 -0.75 16.59 -3.55
CA VAL A 120 -0.06 15.54 -4.30
C VAL A 120 1.39 15.45 -3.86
N THR A 121 1.72 14.39 -3.13
CA THR A 121 3.10 14.05 -2.78
C THR A 121 3.80 13.27 -3.90
N VAL A 122 5.09 13.55 -4.12
CA VAL A 122 5.91 12.81 -5.11
C VAL A 122 7.03 12.06 -4.39
N ASP A 123 6.86 10.74 -4.31
CA ASP A 123 7.87 9.85 -3.74
C ASP A 123 9.06 9.65 -4.69
N ARG A 124 10.19 9.19 -4.15
CA ARG A 124 11.43 8.92 -4.93
C ARG A 124 11.18 8.02 -6.15
N GLY A 125 10.31 7.02 -6.01
CA GLY A 125 9.96 6.10 -7.10
C GLY A 125 9.19 6.74 -8.27
N ASN A 126 8.59 7.91 -8.07
CA ASN A 126 7.80 8.63 -9.08
C ASN A 126 8.53 9.85 -9.66
N ASP A 127 9.76 10.14 -9.21
CA ASP A 127 10.51 11.33 -9.64
C ASP A 127 10.85 11.32 -11.14
N LYS A 128 11.19 10.15 -11.67
CA LYS A 128 11.47 9.99 -13.11
C LYS A 128 10.22 10.27 -13.94
N LEU A 129 9.08 9.72 -13.53
CA LEU A 129 7.79 9.93 -14.20
C LEU A 129 7.38 11.40 -14.15
N MET A 130 7.46 12.03 -12.97
CA MET A 130 7.16 13.46 -12.82
C MET A 130 7.97 14.30 -13.81
N TRP A 131 9.28 14.05 -13.93
CA TRP A 131 10.12 14.81 -14.84
C TRP A 131 9.85 14.54 -16.33
N GLN A 132 9.46 13.32 -16.70
CA GLN A 132 9.00 13.03 -18.05
C GLN A 132 7.74 13.84 -18.38
N LEU A 133 6.79 13.92 -17.45
CA LEU A 133 5.56 14.70 -17.62
C LEU A 133 5.84 16.21 -17.68
N VAL A 134 6.76 16.73 -16.87
CA VAL A 134 7.17 18.14 -16.93
C VAL A 134 7.76 18.48 -18.29
N ARG A 135 8.69 17.66 -18.80
CA ARG A 135 9.30 17.88 -20.12
C ARG A 135 8.24 17.85 -21.22
N LYS A 136 7.32 16.89 -21.17
CA LYS A 136 6.20 16.81 -22.10
C LYS A 136 5.34 18.07 -22.06
N ALA A 137 4.92 18.50 -20.88
CA ALA A 137 4.10 19.70 -20.71
C ALA A 137 4.80 20.97 -21.22
N LEU A 138 6.11 21.11 -20.97
CA LEU A 138 6.88 22.25 -21.48
C LEU A 138 6.95 22.26 -23.01
N LEU A 139 7.16 21.10 -23.64
CA LEU A 139 7.15 20.98 -25.10
C LEU A 139 5.80 21.36 -25.68
N GLU A 140 4.69 20.89 -25.09
CA GLU A 140 3.34 21.21 -25.53
C GLU A 140 3.05 22.72 -25.43
N THR A 141 3.42 23.37 -24.31
CA THR A 141 3.26 24.82 -24.15
C THR A 141 4.12 25.62 -25.13
N HIS A 142 5.33 25.15 -25.46
CA HIS A 142 6.17 25.81 -26.47
C HIS A 142 5.56 25.72 -27.87
N VAL A 143 4.98 24.57 -28.24
CA VAL A 143 4.32 24.39 -29.54
C VAL A 143 3.11 25.31 -29.69
N GLU A 144 2.28 25.47 -28.66
CA GLU A 144 1.12 26.37 -28.68
C GLU A 144 1.51 27.84 -28.88
N LEU A 145 2.59 28.29 -28.25
CA LEU A 145 3.11 29.65 -28.41
C LEU A 145 3.77 29.89 -29.76
N SER A 146 4.30 28.84 -30.40
CA SER A 146 5.01 28.93 -31.68
C SER A 146 4.08 28.76 -32.90
N GLY A 147 2.93 28.11 -32.73
CA GLY A 147 1.92 27.90 -33.78
C GLY A 147 0.84 29.00 -33.88
N SER A 148 0.91 30.03 -33.01
CA SER A 148 -0.02 31.17 -33.01
C SER A 148 0.56 32.42 -33.69
N SER A 149 1.63 32.27 -34.49
CA SER A 149 2.28 33.35 -35.27
C SER A 149 1.81 33.36 -36.72
#